data_AF-A0A8E2DLA0-F1
#
_entry.id   AF-A0A8E2DLA0-F1
#
_cell.length_a   1.000
_cell.length_b   1.000
_cell.length_c   1.000
_cell.angle_alpha   90.00
_cell.angle_beta   90.00
_cell.angle_gamma   90.00
#
_symmetry.space_group_name_H-M   'P 1'
#
loop_
_entity.id
_entity.type
_entity.pdbx_description
1 polymer ?
#
loop_
_entity_poly.entity_id
_entity_poly.type
_entity_poly.pdbx_seq_one_letter_code
_entity_poly.pdbx_strand_id
1 'polypeptide(L)'
;KGLLILFTVWCVEENLPFTMGESLGLVRLFRYLKTNKMLPTDTTVYNILAEIVILMHNQLVKDLAISLYAITPQMVFSFMASLTHYINNKWELVERLVDFWHLLDDEHQEV
;
A
#
# COMPACT_ATOMS: atom_id res chain seq x y z
N LYS A 1 2.27 0.46 -18.35
CA LYS A 1 2.04 0.43 -16.89
C LYS A 1 0.72 -0.22 -16.45
N GLY A 2 -0.25 -0.52 -17.35
CA GLY A 2 -1.57 -1.05 -16.95
C GLY A 2 -1.57 -2.30 -16.05
N LEU A 3 -0.80 -3.34 -16.41
CA LEU A 3 -0.71 -4.57 -15.58
C LEU A 3 -0.13 -4.31 -14.18
N LEU A 4 0.82 -3.39 -14.09
CA LEU A 4 1.49 -3.03 -12.85
C LEU A 4 0.56 -2.25 -11.91
N ILE A 5 -0.22 -1.32 -12.48
CA ILE A 5 -1.28 -0.59 -11.76
C ILE A 5 -2.36 -1.56 -11.31
N LEU A 6 -2.87 -2.40 -12.22
CA LEU A 6 -3.89 -3.39 -11.91
C LEU A 6 -3.45 -4.36 -10.81
N PHE A 7 -2.20 -4.83 -10.87
CA PHE A 7 -1.63 -5.68 -9.83
C PHE A 7 -1.53 -4.97 -8.48
N THR A 8 -1.09 -3.70 -8.49
CA THR A 8 -0.98 -2.89 -7.27
C THR A 8 -2.35 -2.63 -6.65
N VAL A 9 -3.35 -2.29 -7.47
CA VAL A 9 -4.75 -2.12 -7.05
C VAL A 9 -5.31 -3.43 -6.51
N TRP A 10 -5.08 -4.54 -7.20
CA TRP A 10 -5.51 -5.86 -6.73
C TRP A 10 -4.91 -6.22 -5.37
N CYS A 11 -3.63 -5.90 -5.13
CA CYS A 11 -3.02 -6.09 -3.82
C CYS A 11 -3.70 -5.25 -2.73
N VAL A 12 -4.14 -4.03 -3.04
CA VAL A 12 -4.84 -3.16 -2.08
C VAL A 12 -6.28 -3.62 -1.85
N GLU A 13 -7.02 -3.94 -2.92
CA GLU A 13 -8.43 -4.35 -2.86
C GLU A 13 -8.62 -5.64 -2.05
N GLU A 14 -7.76 -6.64 -2.26
CA GLU A 14 -7.83 -7.94 -1.60
C GLU A 14 -6.94 -8.03 -0.34
N ASN A 15 -6.36 -6.89 0.08
CA ASN A 15 -5.44 -6.79 1.21
C ASN A 15 -4.30 -7.84 1.18
N LEU A 16 -3.69 -8.01 0.01
CA LEU A 16 -2.61 -8.96 -0.21
C LEU A 16 -1.25 -8.32 0.11
N PRO A 17 -0.27 -9.13 0.58
CA PRO A 17 1.07 -8.62 0.84
C PRO A 17 1.72 -8.11 -0.45
N PHE A 18 2.44 -6.99 -0.39
CA PHE A 18 3.13 -6.43 -1.57
C PHE A 18 4.24 -7.33 -2.14
N THR A 19 4.67 -8.34 -1.38
CA THR A 19 5.59 -9.40 -1.83
C THR A 19 4.90 -10.46 -2.69
N MET A 20 3.59 -10.37 -2.93
CA MET A 20 2.82 -11.38 -3.67
C MET A 20 3.37 -11.64 -5.08
N GLY A 21 3.99 -10.65 -5.72
CA GLY A 21 4.63 -10.81 -7.02
C GLY A 21 5.84 -11.77 -7.02
N GLU A 22 6.44 -12.02 -5.85
CA GLU A 22 7.55 -12.95 -5.65
C GLU A 22 7.09 -14.38 -5.32
N SER A 23 5.78 -14.59 -5.20
CA SER A 23 5.22 -15.91 -4.91
C SER A 23 5.57 -16.91 -6.01
N LEU A 24 6.22 -18.01 -5.61
CA LEU A 24 6.55 -19.14 -6.49
C LEU A 24 5.33 -19.70 -7.24
N GLY A 25 4.13 -19.63 -6.65
CA GLY A 25 2.88 -20.05 -7.28
C GLY A 25 2.49 -19.17 -8.47
N LEU A 26 2.55 -17.85 -8.28
CA LEU A 26 2.28 -16.87 -9.34
C LEU A 26 3.31 -16.95 -10.45
N VAL A 27 4.60 -17.12 -10.11
CA VAL A 27 5.67 -17.32 -11.10
C VAL A 27 5.41 -18.55 -11.97
N ARG A 28 4.95 -19.66 -11.37
CA ARG A 28 4.59 -20.88 -12.11
C ARG A 28 3.38 -20.66 -13.01
N LEU A 29 2.34 -19.96 -12.52
CA LEU A 29 1.15 -19.64 -13.30
C LEU A 29 1.48 -18.77 -14.52
N PHE A 30 2.27 -17.71 -14.34
CA PHE A 30 2.70 -16.83 -15.42
C PHE A 30 3.57 -17.57 -16.46
N ARG A 31 4.44 -18.47 -15.99
CA ARG A 31 5.22 -19.35 -16.87
C ARG A 31 4.33 -20.31 -17.67
N TYR A 32 3.33 -20.90 -17.04
CA TYR A 32 2.36 -21.78 -17.70
C TYR A 32 1.55 -21.03 -18.76
N LEU A 33 1.09 -19.82 -18.44
CA LEU A 33 0.37 -18.93 -19.36
C LEU A 33 1.24 -18.35 -20.49
N LYS A 34 2.56 -18.65 -20.49
CA LYS A 34 3.54 -18.14 -21.46
C LYS A 34 3.50 -16.62 -21.62
N THR A 35 3.23 -15.90 -20.53
CA THR A 35 3.21 -14.44 -20.57
C THR A 35 4.64 -13.89 -20.57
N ASN A 36 4.97 -13.01 -21.51
CA ASN A 36 6.23 -12.25 -21.54
C ASN A 36 6.28 -11.11 -20.50
N LYS A 37 5.29 -11.04 -19.59
CA LYS A 37 5.21 -10.01 -18.55
C LYS A 37 5.89 -10.52 -17.29
N MET A 38 6.84 -9.75 -16.79
CA MET A 38 7.49 -10.02 -15.52
C MET A 38 6.54 -9.63 -14.37
N LEU A 39 6.47 -10.48 -13.35
CA LEU A 39 5.76 -10.14 -12.12
C LEU A 39 6.46 -8.97 -11.42
N PRO A 40 5.70 -8.04 -10.82
CA PRO A 40 6.28 -6.92 -10.08
C PRO A 40 6.99 -7.40 -8.81
N THR A 41 8.10 -6.74 -8.48
CA THR A 41 8.73 -6.85 -7.16
C THR A 41 8.00 -5.96 -6.15
N ASP A 42 8.18 -6.23 -4.87
CA ASP A 42 7.67 -5.42 -3.76
C ASP A 42 7.93 -3.91 -3.94
N THR A 43 9.17 -3.57 -4.31
CA THR A 43 9.65 -2.23 -4.60
C THR A 43 8.91 -1.57 -5.76
N THR A 44 8.60 -2.34 -6.81
CA THR A 44 7.81 -1.80 -7.92
C THR A 44 6.37 -1.52 -7.52
N VAL A 45 5.72 -2.43 -6.77
CA VAL A 45 4.36 -2.23 -6.24
C VAL A 45 4.32 -0.98 -5.37
N TYR A 46 5.29 -0.81 -4.46
CA TYR A 46 5.37 0.35 -3.57
C TYR A 46 5.52 1.67 -4.35
N ASN A 47 6.40 1.71 -5.35
CA ASN A 47 6.59 2.92 -6.17
C ASN A 47 5.33 3.28 -6.97
N ILE A 48 4.62 2.28 -7.50
CA ILE A 48 3.36 2.50 -8.21
C ILE A 48 2.26 2.95 -7.26
N LEU A 49 2.20 2.38 -6.07
CA LEU A 49 1.26 2.82 -5.03
C LEU A 49 1.50 4.29 -4.68
N ALA A 50 2.76 4.70 -4.48
CA ALA A 50 3.12 6.09 -4.25
C ALA A 50 2.70 6.99 -5.43
N GLU A 51 2.93 6.57 -6.69
CA GLU A 51 2.45 7.31 -7.87
C GLU A 51 0.91 7.45 -7.87
N ILE A 52 0.17 6.39 -7.54
CA ILE A 52 -1.30 6.39 -7.48
C ILE A 52 -1.79 7.32 -6.38
N VAL A 53 -1.21 7.26 -5.18
CA VAL A 53 -1.59 8.10 -4.04
C VAL A 53 -1.33 9.57 -4.36
N ILE A 54 -0.18 9.91 -4.95
CA ILE A 54 0.12 11.28 -5.37
C ILE A 54 -0.90 11.75 -6.41
N LEU A 55 -1.27 10.90 -7.37
CA LEU A 55 -2.23 11.26 -8.41
C LEU A 55 -3.64 11.48 -7.84
N MET A 56 -4.11 10.59 -6.95
CA MET A 56 -5.38 10.74 -6.26
C MET A 56 -5.38 11.97 -5.35
N HIS A 57 -4.29 12.18 -4.60
CA HIS A 57 -4.14 13.35 -3.74
C HIS A 57 -4.18 14.64 -4.56
N ASN A 58 -3.49 14.71 -5.70
CA ASN A 58 -3.53 15.88 -6.57
C ASN A 58 -4.90 16.13 -7.21
N GLN A 59 -5.69 15.08 -7.48
CA GLN A 59 -7.06 15.20 -7.96
C GLN A 59 -7.99 15.69 -6.85
N LEU A 60 -7.93 15.06 -5.67
CA LEU A 60 -8.71 15.46 -4.50
C LEU A 60 -8.38 16.88 -4.06
N VAL A 61 -7.11 17.29 -4.04
CA VAL A 61 -6.71 18.67 -3.69
C VAL A 61 -7.22 19.67 -4.73
N LYS A 62 -7.29 19.32 -6.02
CA LYS A 62 -7.89 20.19 -7.04
C LYS A 62 -9.41 20.32 -6.85
N ASP A 63 -10.09 19.21 -6.59
CA ASP A 63 -11.54 19.19 -6.39
C ASP A 63 -11.91 19.88 -5.05
N LEU A 64 -11.10 19.67 -4.00
CA LEU A 64 -11.21 20.36 -2.71
C LEU A 64 -10.88 21.84 -2.85
N ALA A 65 -9.89 22.26 -3.62
CA ALA A 65 -9.58 23.67 -3.84
C ALA A 65 -10.73 24.43 -4.52
N ILE A 66 -11.55 23.74 -5.32
CA ILE A 66 -12.78 24.29 -5.89
C ILE A 66 -13.90 24.35 -4.82
N SER A 67 -13.88 23.46 -3.83
CA SER A 67 -14.81 23.43 -2.68
C SER A 67 -14.38 24.30 -1.49
N LEU A 68 -13.13 24.79 -1.42
CA LEU A 68 -12.53 25.43 -0.26
C LEU A 68 -12.81 26.95 -0.19
N TYR A 69 -14.08 27.34 -0.34
CA TYR A 69 -14.61 28.57 0.25
C TYR A 69 -15.37 28.33 1.56
N ALA A 70 -15.42 27.07 2.01
CA ALA A 70 -15.96 26.70 3.31
C ALA A 70 -15.19 25.47 3.81
N ILE A 71 -14.46 25.61 4.92
CA ILE A 71 -14.33 24.68 6.05
C ILE A 71 -13.05 25.03 6.80
N THR A 72 -13.26 25.28 8.09
CA THR A 72 -12.38 25.78 9.14
C THR A 72 -11.28 24.81 9.59
N PRO A 73 -10.24 25.29 10.31
CA PRO A 73 -9.10 24.48 10.69
C PRO A 73 -9.37 23.70 11.98
N GLN A 74 -9.21 22.37 11.94
CA GLN A 74 -8.70 21.49 13.01
C GLN A 74 -9.05 20.03 12.68
N MET A 75 -8.07 19.22 12.28
CA MET A 75 -8.20 17.76 12.33
C MET A 75 -6.82 17.16 12.67
N VAL A 76 -6.73 16.45 13.78
CA VAL A 76 -5.55 15.71 14.23
C VAL A 76 -5.81 14.25 13.89
N PHE A 77 -4.98 13.64 13.05
CA PHE A 77 -5.13 12.25 12.64
C PHE A 77 -4.28 11.33 13.53
N SER A 78 -4.91 10.30 14.11
CA SER A 78 -4.26 9.26 14.90
C SER A 78 -3.99 8.02 14.02
N PHE A 79 -2.81 7.42 14.16
CA PHE A 79 -2.42 6.23 13.39
C PHE A 79 -1.90 5.14 14.32
N MET A 80 -2.26 3.88 14.05
CA MET A 80 -1.74 2.71 14.75
C MET A 80 -0.87 1.92 13.78
N ALA A 81 0.34 1.58 14.22
CA ALA A 81 1.29 0.79 13.45
C ALA A 81 1.81 -0.38 14.29
N SER A 82 1.80 -1.58 13.72
CA SER A 82 2.46 -2.74 14.32
C SER A 82 3.77 -3.03 13.58
N LEU A 83 4.88 -2.90 14.31
CA LEU A 83 6.23 -3.14 13.82
C LEU A 83 6.76 -4.43 14.44
N THR A 84 7.13 -5.38 13.58
CA THR A 84 7.75 -6.63 14.02
C THR A 84 9.24 -6.59 13.75
N HIS A 85 9.99 -6.94 14.78
CA HIS A 85 11.44 -6.99 14.76
C HIS A 85 11.87 -8.44 14.90
N TYR A 86 12.67 -8.93 13.98
CA TYR A 86 13.25 -10.26 14.10
C TYR A 86 14.64 -10.32 13.48
N ILE A 87 15.44 -11.25 13.97
CA ILE A 87 16.78 -11.51 13.44
C ILE A 87 16.66 -12.60 12.39
N ASN A 88 17.13 -12.33 11.19
CA ASN A 88 17.08 -13.30 10.10
C ASN A 88 18.19 -14.37 10.23
N ASN A 89 18.13 -15.41 9.42
CA ASN A 89 19.13 -16.50 9.42
C ASN A 89 20.56 -16.04 9.01
N LYS A 90 20.71 -14.81 8.52
CA LYS A 90 21.99 -14.18 8.19
C LYS A 90 22.50 -13.25 9.31
N TRP A 91 21.89 -13.30 10.49
CA TRP A 91 22.23 -12.44 11.64
C TRP A 91 22.04 -10.93 11.38
N GLU A 92 21.12 -10.59 10.48
CA GLU A 92 20.74 -9.20 10.22
C GLU A 92 19.46 -8.89 11.00
N LEU A 93 19.43 -7.75 11.68
CA LEU A 93 18.21 -7.23 12.30
C LEU A 93 17.30 -6.72 11.20
N VAL A 94 16.12 -7.30 11.09
CA VAL A 94 15.10 -6.91 10.12
C VAL A 94 13.91 -6.34 10.86
N GLU A 95 13.62 -5.07 10.55
CA GLU A 95 12.43 -4.37 11.03
C GLU A 95 11.41 -4.33 9.89
N ARG A 96 10.20 -4.79 10.15
CA ARG A 96 9.13 -4.82 9.15
C ARG A 96 7.85 -4.25 9.73
N LEU A 97 7.30 -3.25 9.06
CA LEU A 97 5.94 -2.79 9.29
C LEU A 97 5.00 -3.90 8.84
N VAL A 98 4.30 -4.51 9.80
CA VAL A 98 3.36 -5.60 9.55
C VAL A 98 1.99 -5.03 9.25
N ASP A 99 1.61 -3.96 9.93
CA ASP A 99 0.29 -3.40 9.77
C ASP A 99 0.25 -1.91 10.09
N PHE A 100 -0.61 -1.18 9.37
CA PHE A 100 -0.74 0.27 9.49
C PHE A 100 -2.18 0.68 9.23
N TRP A 101 -2.86 1.15 10.29
CA TRP A 101 -4.26 1.53 10.24
C TRP A 101 -4.42 2.98 10.68
N HIS A 102 -5.32 3.69 10.00
CA HIS A 102 -5.75 5.00 10.43
C HIS A 102 -6.85 4.84 11.49
N LEU A 103 -6.66 5.46 12.65
CA LEU A 103 -7.64 5.43 13.73
C LEU A 103 -8.64 6.56 13.49
N LEU A 104 -9.92 6.19 13.44
CA LEU A 104 -11.00 7.18 13.38
C LEU A 104 -11.20 7.82 14.77
N ASP A 105 -11.75 9.03 14.80
CA ASP A 105 -11.75 9.95 15.96
C ASP A 105 -12.32 9.37 17.29
N ASP A 106 -13.01 8.21 17.27
CA ASP A 106 -13.63 7.58 18.45
C ASP A 106 -13.15 6.14 18.78
N GLU A 107 -12.17 5.58 18.05
CA GLU A 107 -11.68 4.21 18.33
C GLU A 107 -10.85 4.09 19.63
N HIS A 108 -10.61 5.20 20.32
CA HIS A 108 -9.93 5.25 21.61
C HIS A 108 -10.87 5.15 22.83
N GLN A 109 -12.20 5.15 22.63
CA GLN A 109 -13.16 5.25 23.74
C GLN A 109 -13.66 3.92 24.33
N GLU A 110 -13.24 2.76 23.80
CA GLU A 110 -13.61 1.46 24.39
C GLU A 110 -12.40 0.74 25.01
N VAL A 111 -12.01 1.19 26.21
CA VAL A 111 -11.35 0.38 27.26
C VAL A 111 -11.92 0.77 28.62
#